data_AF-A0A2N0LAX4-F1
#
_entry.id   AF-A0A2N0LAX4-F1
#
_cell.length_a   1.000
_cell.length_b   1.000
_cell.length_c   1.000
_cell.angle_alpha   90.00
_cell.angle_beta   90.00
_cell.angle_gamma   90.00
#
_symmetry.space_group_name_H-M   'P 1'
#
loop_
_entity.id
_entity.type
_entity.pdbx_description
1 polymer ?
#
loop_
_entity_poly.entity_id
_entity_poly.type
_entity_poly.pdbx_seq_one_letter_code
_entity_poly.pdbx_strand_id
1 'polypeptide(L)'
;IGQQSGIPVHITHFYQRAPSTGGGNRLLQLVEGASQEGMDVTFDSYPYIYGSTRLLIVFPDWVHEGGPAGVREVLSSQEARKRLREEVEPRAPSWHDMWLTHFKKPEHHLYEGKSVAEIADAMMTHPVDAISDLLLEEDLQVCYVAAGANGNSLPAFVTHPLSMVGSDAVLLGDYPSPRTYGCFPVILAEYVREERQMSLPMAIRKMTSFPAQRLGIQDRGLLRDGMMADITVIQPDEVKAPATRTQPKQNPVGIPYVIVNGEIVVDGGKHTGALPGVALRHRVR
;
A
#
# COMPACT_ATOMS: atom_id res chain seq x y z
N ILE A 1 -19.38 -5.50 13.28
CA ILE A 1 -19.55 -6.23 12.00
C ILE A 1 -19.33 -7.73 12.20
N GLY A 2 -18.10 -8.22 12.40
CA GLY A 2 -17.82 -9.66 12.57
C GLY A 2 -18.70 -10.37 13.62
N GLN A 3 -18.68 -9.87 14.86
CA GLN A 3 -19.51 -10.43 15.95
C GLN A 3 -21.01 -10.50 15.64
N GLN A 4 -21.57 -9.49 14.98
CA GLN A 4 -23.01 -9.43 14.69
C GLN A 4 -23.43 -10.29 13.49
N SER A 5 -22.51 -10.51 12.54
CA SER A 5 -22.82 -11.19 11.28
C SER A 5 -22.29 -12.63 11.22
N GLY A 6 -21.34 -12.98 12.07
CA GLY A 6 -20.66 -14.29 12.05
C GLY A 6 -19.76 -14.52 10.83
N ILE A 7 -19.54 -13.50 9.99
CA ILE A 7 -18.71 -13.64 8.79
C ILE A 7 -17.23 -13.37 9.10
N PRO A 8 -16.30 -13.95 8.30
CA PRO A 8 -14.89 -13.65 8.41
C PRO A 8 -14.58 -12.16 8.21
N VAL A 9 -13.69 -11.61 9.03
CA VAL A 9 -13.25 -10.20 8.96
C VAL A 9 -11.78 -10.11 8.59
N HIS A 10 -11.45 -9.35 7.56
CA HIS A 10 -10.07 -9.04 7.19
C HIS A 10 -9.83 -7.53 7.32
N ILE A 11 -8.88 -7.13 8.16
CA ILE A 11 -8.52 -5.73 8.35
C ILE A 11 -7.39 -5.40 7.38
N THR A 12 -7.65 -4.53 6.42
CA THR A 12 -6.67 -4.17 5.39
C THR A 12 -5.60 -3.25 5.96
N HIS A 13 -4.36 -3.39 5.47
CA HIS A 13 -3.22 -2.50 5.76
C HIS A 13 -3.18 -2.02 7.22
N PHE A 14 -3.15 -2.97 8.16
CA PHE A 14 -3.24 -2.72 9.59
C PHE A 14 -1.87 -2.36 10.18
N TYR A 15 -1.81 -1.20 10.84
CA TYR A 15 -0.63 -0.69 11.52
C TYR A 15 -1.03 0.39 12.53
N GLN A 16 -0.15 0.68 13.48
CA GLN A 16 -0.25 1.88 14.31
C GLN A 16 0.18 3.11 13.50
N ARG A 17 -0.66 4.15 13.44
CA ARG A 17 -0.27 5.42 12.80
C ARG A 17 0.86 6.10 13.57
N ALA A 18 1.85 6.65 12.87
CA ALA A 18 3.01 7.34 13.45
C ALA A 18 2.69 8.39 14.54
N PRO A 19 1.72 9.31 14.37
CA PRO A 19 1.40 10.30 15.42
C PRO A 19 0.68 9.72 16.65
N SER A 20 0.25 8.46 16.61
CA SER A 20 -0.42 7.84 17.75
C SER A 20 0.59 7.38 18.81
N THR A 21 0.39 7.82 20.05
CA THR A 21 1.17 7.40 21.22
C THR A 21 0.62 6.13 21.89
N GLY A 22 -0.59 5.70 21.50
CA GLY A 22 -1.24 4.49 22.01
C GLY A 22 -0.64 3.23 21.40
N GLY A 23 0.13 2.49 22.20
CA GLY A 23 1.00 1.41 21.75
C GLY A 23 0.35 0.37 20.82
N GLY A 24 1.01 0.10 19.68
CA GLY A 24 0.58 -0.87 18.68
C GLY A 24 0.27 -2.28 19.22
N ASN A 25 0.87 -2.64 20.36
CA ASN A 25 0.52 -3.88 21.08
C ASN A 25 -0.97 -3.94 21.45
N ARG A 26 -1.59 -2.83 21.83
CA ARG A 26 -3.03 -2.80 22.14
C ARG A 26 -3.87 -3.09 20.90
N LEU A 27 -3.45 -2.59 19.73
CA LEU A 27 -4.12 -2.87 18.46
C LEU A 27 -4.03 -4.36 18.10
N LEU A 28 -2.84 -4.96 18.27
CA LEU A 28 -2.65 -6.40 18.05
C LEU A 28 -3.47 -7.23 19.05
N GLN A 29 -3.48 -6.87 20.34
CA GLN A 29 -4.26 -7.55 21.38
C GLN A 29 -5.76 -7.55 21.09
N LEU A 30 -6.30 -6.50 20.46
CA LEU A 30 -7.70 -6.48 20.06
C LEU A 30 -8.01 -7.56 19.00
N VAL A 31 -7.12 -7.75 18.04
CA VAL A 31 -7.27 -8.77 17.00
C VAL A 31 -7.03 -10.18 17.56
N GLU A 32 -5.99 -10.34 18.39
CA GLU A 32 -5.69 -11.60 19.07
C GLU A 32 -6.84 -12.03 19.98
N GLY A 33 -7.37 -11.13 20.81
CA GLY A 33 -8.49 -11.40 21.71
C GLY A 33 -9.73 -11.85 20.94
N ALA A 34 -10.08 -11.14 19.87
CA ALA A 34 -11.22 -11.54 19.05
C ALA A 34 -11.00 -12.90 18.36
N SER A 35 -9.78 -13.20 17.93
CA SER A 35 -9.44 -14.53 17.39
C SER A 35 -9.53 -15.63 18.45
N GLN A 36 -9.06 -15.38 19.67
CA GLN A 36 -9.13 -16.32 20.79
C GLN A 36 -10.57 -16.58 21.26
N GLU A 37 -11.45 -15.60 21.11
CA GLU A 37 -12.90 -15.73 21.34
C GLU A 37 -13.63 -16.48 20.21
N GLY A 38 -12.91 -16.95 19.18
CA GLY A 38 -13.44 -17.77 18.09
C GLY A 38 -13.89 -16.98 16.87
N MET A 39 -13.64 -15.67 16.80
CA MET A 39 -13.93 -14.88 15.60
C MET A 39 -12.89 -15.16 14.51
N ASP A 40 -13.35 -15.40 13.29
CA ASP A 40 -12.46 -15.53 12.13
C ASP A 40 -11.95 -14.15 11.67
N VAL A 41 -10.89 -13.67 12.33
CA VAL A 41 -10.26 -12.38 12.06
C VAL A 41 -8.81 -12.52 11.62
N THR A 42 -8.46 -11.79 10.57
CA THR A 42 -7.10 -11.67 10.06
C THR A 42 -6.83 -10.23 9.66
N PHE A 43 -5.59 -9.91 9.33
CA PHE A 43 -5.23 -8.63 8.75
C PHE A 43 -4.09 -8.78 7.76
N ASP A 44 -3.85 -7.75 6.96
CA ASP A 44 -2.62 -7.63 6.17
C ASP A 44 -1.82 -6.40 6.61
N SER A 45 -0.53 -6.40 6.30
CA SER A 45 0.36 -5.25 6.49
C SER A 45 1.46 -5.26 5.41
N TYR A 46 2.25 -4.19 5.37
CA TYR A 46 3.39 -4.02 4.47
C TYR A 46 4.63 -3.51 5.23
N PRO A 47 5.85 -3.83 4.80
CA PRO A 47 7.07 -3.53 5.54
C PRO A 47 7.62 -2.13 5.26
N TYR A 48 6.75 -1.13 5.13
CA TYR A 48 7.14 0.26 4.83
C TYR A 48 6.41 1.25 5.72
N ILE A 49 7.10 2.32 6.11
CA ILE A 49 6.45 3.45 6.81
C ILE A 49 5.58 4.29 5.87
N TYR A 50 5.88 4.29 4.57
CA TYR A 50 5.23 5.12 3.56
C TYR A 50 3.96 4.47 3.01
N GLY A 51 2.80 5.07 3.31
CA GLY A 51 1.53 4.76 2.66
C GLY A 51 1.28 5.69 1.47
N SER A 52 0.34 5.33 0.60
CA SER A 52 -0.02 6.14 -0.57
C SER A 52 -1.50 5.98 -0.92
N THR A 53 -2.15 7.05 -1.34
CA THR A 53 -3.53 7.03 -1.86
C THR A 53 -3.84 8.31 -2.64
N ARG A 54 -5.09 8.51 -3.07
CA ARG A 54 -5.55 9.76 -3.71
C ARG A 54 -5.42 10.93 -2.74
N LEU A 55 -4.96 12.08 -3.25
CA LEU A 55 -4.76 13.29 -2.45
C LEU A 55 -6.06 13.81 -1.82
N LEU A 56 -7.21 13.52 -2.42
CA LEU A 56 -8.54 13.88 -1.91
C LEU A 56 -8.78 13.53 -0.43
N ILE A 57 -8.11 12.50 0.11
CA ILE A 57 -8.27 12.07 1.51
C ILE A 57 -7.79 13.10 2.54
N VAL A 58 -7.10 14.16 2.13
CA VAL A 58 -6.71 15.26 3.02
C VAL A 58 -7.89 16.16 3.39
N PHE A 59 -8.94 16.17 2.57
CA PHE A 59 -10.10 17.01 2.79
C PHE A 59 -11.13 16.37 3.74
N PRO A 60 -11.80 17.18 4.58
CA PRO A 60 -12.84 16.71 5.47
C PRO A 60 -14.07 16.20 4.71
N ASP A 61 -14.88 15.37 5.37
CA ASP A 61 -15.99 14.62 4.76
C ASP A 61 -16.97 15.50 3.97
N TRP A 62 -17.26 16.71 4.45
CA TRP A 62 -18.20 17.64 3.81
C TRP A 62 -17.78 18.06 2.39
N VAL A 63 -16.47 18.01 2.07
CA VAL A 63 -15.97 18.31 0.71
C VAL A 63 -16.41 17.25 -0.29
N HIS A 64 -16.62 16.02 0.17
CA HIS A 64 -16.97 14.88 -0.68
C HIS A 64 -18.48 14.76 -0.92
N GLU A 65 -19.29 15.60 -0.29
CA GLU A 65 -20.73 15.67 -0.54
C GLU A 65 -21.02 16.00 -2.01
N GLY A 66 -22.00 15.32 -2.61
CA GLY A 66 -22.31 15.48 -4.04
C GLY A 66 -21.31 14.80 -4.99
N GLY A 67 -20.34 14.06 -4.47
CA GLY A 67 -19.38 13.30 -5.27
C GLY A 67 -18.41 14.21 -6.05
N PRO A 68 -17.81 13.73 -7.16
CA PRO A 68 -16.77 14.47 -7.86
C PRO A 68 -17.17 15.88 -8.33
N ALA A 69 -18.44 16.09 -8.70
CA ALA A 69 -18.95 17.41 -9.09
C ALA A 69 -18.97 18.38 -7.89
N GLY A 70 -19.48 17.93 -6.73
CA GLY A 70 -19.48 18.72 -5.50
C GLY A 70 -18.07 19.06 -5.02
N VAL A 71 -17.15 18.10 -5.08
CA VAL A 71 -15.72 18.35 -4.79
C VAL A 71 -15.18 19.47 -5.68
N ARG A 72 -15.44 19.46 -6.99
CA ARG A 72 -14.98 20.54 -7.89
C ARG A 72 -15.56 21.89 -7.53
N GLU A 73 -16.84 21.95 -7.18
CA GLU A 73 -17.50 23.19 -6.77
C GLU A 73 -16.87 23.76 -5.50
N VAL A 74 -16.70 22.91 -4.48
CA VAL A 74 -16.06 23.28 -3.21
C VAL A 74 -14.62 23.74 -3.45
N LEU A 75 -13.82 22.96 -4.17
CA LEU A 75 -12.43 23.30 -4.44
C LEU A 75 -12.29 24.52 -5.35
N SER A 76 -13.32 24.97 -6.08
CA SER A 76 -13.29 26.20 -6.88
C SER A 76 -13.73 27.45 -6.09
N SER A 77 -14.36 27.27 -4.93
CA SER A 77 -14.91 28.36 -4.13
C SER A 77 -13.86 28.99 -3.23
N GLN A 78 -13.63 30.30 -3.37
CA GLN A 78 -12.71 31.04 -2.51
C GLN A 78 -13.14 30.99 -1.03
N GLU A 79 -14.45 31.03 -0.77
CA GLU A 79 -14.98 31.00 0.60
C GLU A 79 -14.77 29.61 1.24
N ALA A 80 -15.03 28.55 0.47
CA ALA A 80 -14.74 27.20 0.92
C ALA A 80 -13.24 27.01 1.17
N ARG A 81 -12.37 27.51 0.29
CA ARG A 81 -10.91 27.41 0.48
C ARG A 81 -10.43 28.11 1.73
N LYS A 82 -10.99 29.27 2.11
CA LYS A 82 -10.65 29.93 3.40
C LYS A 82 -10.90 29.00 4.58
N ARG A 83 -12.09 28.38 4.62
CA ARG A 83 -12.43 27.38 5.64
C ARG A 83 -11.47 26.19 5.59
N LEU A 84 -11.15 25.68 4.41
CA LEU A 84 -10.22 24.56 4.25
C LEU A 84 -8.80 24.88 4.74
N ARG A 85 -8.33 26.13 4.65
CA ARG A 85 -7.02 26.51 5.21
C ARG A 85 -6.96 26.37 6.73
N GLU A 86 -8.10 26.46 7.41
CA GLU A 86 -8.21 26.30 8.86
C GLU A 86 -8.43 24.83 9.26
N GLU A 87 -9.11 24.05 8.43
CA GLU A 87 -9.50 22.66 8.75
C GLU A 87 -8.50 21.60 8.23
N VAL A 88 -7.79 21.87 7.13
CA VAL A 88 -6.95 20.88 6.46
C VAL A 88 -5.52 20.93 6.99
N GLU A 89 -5.13 19.83 7.65
CA GLU A 89 -3.77 19.58 8.10
C GLU A 89 -3.06 18.52 7.24
N PRO A 90 -1.71 18.52 7.17
CA PRO A 90 -0.98 17.46 6.50
C PRO A 90 -1.25 16.11 7.17
N ARG A 91 -1.34 15.04 6.37
CA ARG A 91 -1.49 13.66 6.87
C ARG A 91 -0.16 13.02 7.32
N ALA A 92 0.84 13.86 7.54
CA ALA A 92 2.21 13.57 7.96
C ALA A 92 2.65 14.69 8.90
N PRO A 93 3.85 14.64 9.52
CA PRO A 93 4.30 15.68 10.44
C PRO A 93 4.27 17.10 9.85
N SER A 94 4.48 17.25 8.53
CA SER A 94 4.37 18.52 7.82
C SER A 94 4.02 18.36 6.34
N TRP A 95 3.74 19.47 5.65
CA TRP A 95 3.58 19.51 4.18
C TRP A 95 4.86 19.15 3.41
N HIS A 96 6.05 19.19 4.05
CA HIS A 96 7.31 18.72 3.46
C HIS A 96 7.40 17.18 3.42
N ASP A 97 6.64 16.49 4.28
CA ASP A 97 6.67 15.04 4.45
C ASP A 97 5.65 14.31 3.56
N MET A 98 4.92 15.05 2.73
CA MET A 98 3.95 14.54 1.77
C MET A 98 4.39 14.92 0.36
N TRP A 99 4.73 13.95 -0.48
CA TRP A 99 5.02 14.23 -1.90
C TRP A 99 3.88 13.82 -2.80
N LEU A 100 3.71 14.58 -3.88
CA LEU A 100 2.69 14.35 -4.87
C LEU A 100 3.25 13.52 -6.03
N THR A 101 2.37 12.73 -6.63
CA THR A 101 2.67 11.86 -7.77
C THR A 101 1.40 11.70 -8.59
N HIS A 102 1.53 11.24 -9.83
CA HIS A 102 0.45 11.02 -10.77
C HIS A 102 -0.20 12.32 -11.26
N PHE A 103 0.57 13.06 -12.03
CA PHE A 103 0.10 14.15 -12.87
C PHE A 103 -0.13 13.65 -14.30
N LYS A 104 -1.27 14.00 -14.91
CA LYS A 104 -1.60 13.66 -16.31
C LYS A 104 -1.11 14.74 -17.27
N LYS A 105 -1.13 16.00 -16.84
CA LYS A 105 -0.76 17.13 -17.68
C LYS A 105 0.76 17.27 -17.74
N PRO A 106 1.37 17.32 -18.94
CA PRO A 106 2.83 17.46 -19.09
C PRO A 106 3.43 18.65 -18.34
N GLU A 107 2.72 19.78 -18.28
CA GLU A 107 3.14 20.98 -17.56
C GLU A 107 3.30 20.76 -16.04
N HIS A 108 2.58 19.80 -15.47
CA HIS A 108 2.66 19.47 -14.04
C HIS A 108 3.67 18.37 -13.71
N HIS A 109 4.29 17.72 -14.71
CA HIS A 109 5.30 16.69 -14.45
C HIS A 109 6.51 17.25 -13.69
N LEU A 110 6.73 18.56 -13.69
CA LEU A 110 7.77 19.21 -12.87
C LEU A 110 7.50 19.10 -11.36
N TYR A 111 6.28 18.72 -10.95
CA TYR A 111 5.87 18.52 -9.56
C TYR A 111 5.91 17.05 -9.13
N GLU A 112 6.14 16.10 -10.04
CA GLU A 112 6.31 14.69 -9.71
C GLU A 112 7.40 14.49 -8.66
N GLY A 113 7.07 13.84 -7.53
CA GLY A 113 7.99 13.56 -6.43
C GLY A 113 8.29 14.74 -5.51
N LYS A 114 7.79 15.95 -5.81
CA LYS A 114 7.94 17.12 -4.94
C LYS A 114 6.95 17.10 -3.79
N SER A 115 7.37 17.64 -2.66
CA SER A 115 6.50 17.83 -1.51
C SER A 115 5.43 18.89 -1.76
N VAL A 116 4.31 18.80 -1.05
CA VAL A 116 3.25 19.81 -1.13
C VAL A 116 3.79 21.20 -0.81
N ALA A 117 4.71 21.31 0.16
CA ALA A 117 5.35 22.57 0.50
C ALA A 117 6.20 23.15 -0.65
N GLU A 118 7.07 22.34 -1.27
CA GLU A 118 7.88 22.79 -2.42
C GLU A 118 7.02 23.23 -3.61
N ILE A 119 5.89 22.56 -3.82
CA ILE A 119 4.93 22.91 -4.87
C ILE A 119 4.25 24.24 -4.54
N ALA A 120 3.78 24.40 -3.30
CA ALA A 120 3.12 25.62 -2.83
C ALA A 120 4.06 26.84 -2.93
N ASP A 121 5.33 26.68 -2.54
CA ASP A 121 6.36 27.71 -2.67
C ASP A 121 6.58 28.08 -4.15
N ALA A 122 6.68 27.08 -5.04
CA ALA A 122 6.85 27.30 -6.47
C ALA A 122 5.63 27.99 -7.12
N MET A 123 4.43 27.72 -6.63
CA MET A 123 3.18 28.37 -7.07
C MET A 123 2.92 29.71 -6.34
N MET A 124 3.75 30.07 -5.36
CA MET A 124 3.59 31.25 -4.48
C MET A 124 2.19 31.33 -3.85
N THR A 125 1.67 30.19 -3.39
CA THR A 125 0.32 30.07 -2.82
C THR A 125 0.33 29.24 -1.54
N HIS A 126 -0.78 29.21 -0.81
CA HIS A 126 -0.91 28.38 0.38
C HIS A 126 -1.00 26.88 -0.03
N PRO A 127 -0.45 25.93 0.75
CA PRO A 127 -0.52 24.50 0.46
C PRO A 127 -1.91 23.98 0.08
N VAL A 128 -2.95 24.38 0.82
CA VAL A 128 -4.35 24.01 0.55
C VAL A 128 -4.83 24.53 -0.81
N ASP A 129 -4.42 25.73 -1.22
CA ASP A 129 -4.82 26.25 -2.53
C ASP A 129 -4.06 25.54 -3.65
N ALA A 130 -2.76 25.30 -3.47
CA ALA A 130 -1.94 24.56 -4.44
C ALA A 130 -2.53 23.18 -4.73
N ILE A 131 -2.85 22.41 -3.68
CA ILE A 131 -3.47 21.09 -3.87
C ILE A 131 -4.88 21.20 -4.47
N SER A 132 -5.64 22.25 -4.16
CA SER A 132 -6.98 22.47 -4.72
C SER A 132 -6.91 22.76 -6.22
N ASP A 133 -6.01 23.66 -6.63
CA ASP A 133 -5.78 24.00 -8.03
C ASP A 133 -5.30 22.79 -8.82
N LEU A 134 -4.27 22.10 -8.33
CA LEU A 134 -3.75 20.89 -8.97
C LEU A 134 -4.81 19.81 -9.09
N LEU A 135 -5.64 19.59 -8.06
CA LEU A 135 -6.73 18.62 -8.14
C LEU A 135 -7.79 19.01 -9.16
N LEU A 136 -8.19 20.28 -9.24
CA LEU A 136 -9.14 20.73 -10.26
C LEU A 136 -8.58 20.48 -11.67
N GLU A 137 -7.33 20.85 -11.87
CA GLU A 137 -6.65 20.76 -13.15
C GLU A 137 -6.31 19.32 -13.59
N GLU A 138 -6.04 18.43 -12.64
CA GLU A 138 -5.68 17.02 -12.85
C GLU A 138 -6.88 16.07 -12.72
N ASP A 139 -8.10 16.59 -12.90
CA ASP A 139 -9.32 15.79 -12.88
C ASP A 139 -9.51 15.01 -11.54
N LEU A 140 -9.06 15.60 -10.43
CA LEU A 140 -9.06 15.08 -9.07
C LEU A 140 -8.22 13.80 -8.87
N GLN A 141 -7.29 13.52 -9.79
CA GLN A 141 -6.58 12.24 -9.79
C GLN A 141 -5.21 12.26 -9.11
N VAL A 142 -4.70 13.41 -8.69
CA VAL A 142 -3.39 13.50 -8.01
C VAL A 142 -3.34 12.54 -6.82
N CYS A 143 -2.24 11.79 -6.71
CA CYS A 143 -1.95 10.90 -5.60
C CYS A 143 -0.92 11.55 -4.68
N TYR A 144 -0.86 11.07 -3.44
CA TYR A 144 0.21 11.44 -2.53
C TYR A 144 0.84 10.20 -1.90
N VAL A 145 2.05 10.39 -1.40
CA VAL A 145 2.75 9.44 -0.56
C VAL A 145 3.24 10.17 0.69
N ALA A 146 3.09 9.54 1.86
CA ALA A 146 3.65 10.07 3.10
C ALA A 146 3.88 8.97 4.14
N ALA A 147 4.69 9.28 5.15
CA ALA A 147 4.89 8.39 6.29
C ALA A 147 3.57 8.26 7.08
N GLY A 148 3.00 7.06 7.08
CA GLY A 148 1.74 6.74 7.76
C GLY A 148 1.95 5.83 8.96
N ALA A 149 2.77 4.78 8.81
CA ALA A 149 2.98 3.77 9.83
C ALA A 149 4.08 4.16 10.82
N ASN A 150 3.92 3.77 12.08
CA ASN A 150 4.94 3.92 13.11
C ASN A 150 6.03 2.87 12.92
N GLY A 151 7.24 3.29 12.50
CA GLY A 151 8.36 2.39 12.24
C GLY A 151 8.80 1.54 13.44
N ASN A 152 8.54 1.97 14.68
CA ASN A 152 8.93 1.22 15.87
C ASN A 152 8.02 0.02 16.14
N SER A 153 6.73 0.13 15.83
CA SER A 153 5.77 -0.97 16.04
C SER A 153 5.46 -1.76 14.78
N LEU A 154 5.75 -1.21 13.60
CA LEU A 154 5.53 -1.86 12.31
C LEU A 154 6.05 -3.31 12.26
N PRO A 155 7.25 -3.64 12.78
CA PRO A 155 7.74 -5.00 12.68
C PRO A 155 6.85 -6.04 13.39
N ALA A 156 6.20 -5.64 14.50
CA ALA A 156 5.24 -6.49 15.19
C ALA A 156 4.01 -6.80 14.33
N PHE A 157 3.50 -5.83 13.56
CA PHE A 157 2.36 -6.05 12.65
C PHE A 157 2.74 -6.95 11.46
N VAL A 158 3.92 -6.76 10.86
CA VAL A 158 4.37 -7.57 9.72
C VAL A 158 4.58 -9.03 10.11
N THR A 159 5.21 -9.26 11.27
CA THR A 159 5.56 -10.62 11.73
C THR A 159 4.41 -11.36 12.41
N HIS A 160 3.38 -10.65 12.88
CA HIS A 160 2.27 -11.23 13.66
C HIS A 160 1.61 -12.46 13.00
N PRO A 161 1.30 -13.55 13.72
CA PRO A 161 0.75 -14.78 13.12
C PRO A 161 -0.54 -14.62 12.29
N LEU A 162 -1.42 -13.69 12.67
CA LEU A 162 -2.66 -13.36 11.96
C LEU A 162 -2.48 -12.42 10.75
N SER A 163 -1.25 -11.97 10.49
CA SER A 163 -0.91 -11.03 9.43
C SER A 163 -0.57 -11.75 8.12
N MET A 164 -1.14 -11.28 7.02
CA MET A 164 -0.74 -11.56 5.64
C MET A 164 0.05 -10.37 5.06
N VAL A 165 0.66 -10.57 3.89
CA VAL A 165 1.37 -9.50 3.19
C VAL A 165 0.48 -8.92 2.10
N GLY A 166 0.18 -7.63 2.20
CA GLY A 166 -0.52 -6.88 1.17
C GLY A 166 0.29 -5.64 0.82
N SER A 167 0.70 -5.47 -0.44
CA SER A 167 1.53 -4.32 -0.83
C SER A 167 0.81 -2.98 -0.70
N ASP A 168 -0.52 -2.99 -0.85
CA ASP A 168 -1.36 -1.78 -0.91
C ASP A 168 -0.80 -0.77 -1.94
N ALA A 169 -0.25 -1.31 -3.03
CA ALA A 169 0.46 -0.51 -4.02
C ALA A 169 -0.49 0.41 -4.82
N VAL A 170 -0.12 1.67 -4.96
CA VAL A 170 -0.70 2.59 -5.94
C VAL A 170 0.25 2.63 -7.14
N LEU A 171 -0.16 1.99 -8.24
CA LEU A 171 0.66 1.81 -9.45
C LEU A 171 0.69 3.04 -10.38
N LEU A 172 0.22 4.19 -9.89
CA LEU A 172 0.04 5.41 -10.67
C LEU A 172 1.17 6.41 -10.39
N GLY A 173 1.53 7.19 -11.42
CA GLY A 173 2.53 8.24 -11.34
C GLY A 173 3.97 7.74 -11.46
N ASP A 174 4.92 8.69 -11.42
CA ASP A 174 6.34 8.39 -11.57
C ASP A 174 7.08 8.28 -10.24
N TYR A 175 6.51 8.83 -9.17
CA TYR A 175 7.04 8.73 -7.80
C TYR A 175 6.09 7.99 -6.83
N PRO A 176 5.67 6.74 -7.12
CA PRO A 176 4.86 5.96 -6.18
C PRO A 176 5.64 5.64 -4.89
N SER A 177 4.94 5.17 -3.86
CA SER A 177 5.61 4.67 -2.65
C SER A 177 6.57 3.54 -3.00
N PRO A 178 7.79 3.49 -2.41
CA PRO A 178 8.75 2.40 -2.64
C PRO A 178 8.18 1.00 -2.36
N ARG A 179 7.15 0.90 -1.49
CA ARG A 179 6.43 -0.34 -1.21
C ARG A 179 5.85 -1.01 -2.45
N THR A 180 5.55 -0.21 -3.48
CA THR A 180 4.99 -0.66 -4.75
C THR A 180 5.86 -1.70 -5.43
N TYR A 181 7.19 -1.53 -5.37
CA TYR A 181 8.15 -2.42 -6.02
C TYR A 181 8.90 -3.33 -5.03
N GLY A 182 8.77 -3.06 -3.72
CA GLY A 182 9.60 -3.72 -2.71
C GLY A 182 8.89 -4.48 -1.60
N CYS A 183 7.56 -4.47 -1.53
CA CYS A 183 6.81 -5.07 -0.40
C CYS A 183 7.26 -6.51 -0.05
N PHE A 184 7.22 -7.43 -1.01
CA PHE A 184 7.56 -8.84 -0.75
C PHE A 184 9.08 -9.06 -0.58
N PRO A 185 9.96 -8.50 -1.43
CA PRO A 185 11.41 -8.68 -1.31
C PRO A 185 12.00 -8.11 -0.02
N VAL A 186 11.48 -7.01 0.52
CA VAL A 186 11.93 -6.45 1.81
C VAL A 186 11.69 -7.42 2.96
N ILE A 187 10.57 -8.14 2.96
CA ILE A 187 10.32 -9.15 4.00
C ILE A 187 11.39 -10.25 3.95
N LEU A 188 11.74 -10.72 2.75
CA LEU A 188 12.74 -11.78 2.59
C LEU A 188 14.15 -11.29 2.93
N ALA A 189 14.50 -10.09 2.48
CA ALA A 189 15.80 -9.48 2.72
C ALA A 189 15.97 -9.12 4.20
N GLU A 190 15.12 -8.24 4.70
CA GLU A 190 15.31 -7.60 6.00
C GLU A 190 14.72 -8.46 7.12
N TYR A 191 13.44 -8.81 7.05
CA TYR A 191 12.75 -9.50 8.16
C TYR A 191 13.19 -10.96 8.35
N VAL A 192 13.59 -11.64 7.27
CA VAL A 192 14.01 -13.04 7.30
C VAL A 192 15.54 -13.16 7.37
N ARG A 193 16.28 -12.60 6.40
CA ARG A 193 17.73 -12.81 6.29
C ARG A 193 18.53 -11.93 7.25
N GLU A 194 18.35 -10.61 7.23
CA GLU A 194 19.16 -9.68 8.03
C GLU A 194 18.77 -9.67 9.52
N GLU A 195 17.50 -9.40 9.81
CA GLU A 195 17.01 -9.17 11.18
C GLU A 195 16.53 -10.44 11.88
N ARG A 196 16.25 -11.50 11.12
CA ARG A 196 15.83 -12.82 11.62
C ARG A 196 14.59 -12.76 12.53
N GLN A 197 13.70 -11.80 12.31
CA GLN A 197 12.44 -11.67 13.06
C GLN A 197 11.41 -12.75 12.68
N MET A 198 11.58 -13.38 11.52
CA MET A 198 10.67 -14.39 11.00
C MET A 198 11.43 -15.47 10.22
N SER A 199 10.97 -16.72 10.30
CA SER A 199 11.55 -17.81 9.49
C SER A 199 11.11 -17.73 8.03
N LEU A 200 11.95 -18.21 7.10
CA LEU A 200 11.61 -18.25 5.68
C LEU A 200 10.29 -18.99 5.40
N PRO A 201 10.00 -20.18 5.98
CA PRO A 201 8.71 -20.85 5.76
C PRO A 201 7.51 -20.03 6.22
N MET A 202 7.61 -19.31 7.35
CA MET A 202 6.53 -18.45 7.84
C MET A 202 6.32 -17.26 6.88
N ALA A 203 7.40 -16.63 6.43
CA ALA A 203 7.34 -15.56 5.44
C ALA A 203 6.64 -16.02 4.15
N ILE A 204 7.08 -17.15 3.58
CA ILE A 204 6.48 -17.73 2.37
C ILE A 204 5.00 -18.06 2.60
N ARG A 205 4.63 -18.63 3.75
CA ARG A 205 3.23 -18.92 4.09
C ARG A 205 2.36 -17.67 4.04
N LYS A 206 2.81 -16.56 4.62
CA LYS A 206 2.09 -15.27 4.65
C LYS A 206 1.89 -14.62 3.27
N MET A 207 2.70 -15.02 2.30
CA MET A 207 2.69 -14.50 0.93
C MET A 207 2.05 -15.48 -0.08
N THR A 208 1.73 -16.72 0.33
CA THR A 208 1.24 -17.77 -0.58
C THR A 208 -0.01 -18.48 -0.03
N SER A 209 0.16 -19.53 0.77
CA SER A 209 -0.93 -20.39 1.24
C SER A 209 -1.90 -19.67 2.17
N PHE A 210 -1.44 -18.72 2.99
CA PHE A 210 -2.33 -17.99 3.89
C PHE A 210 -3.34 -17.12 3.12
N PRO A 211 -2.93 -16.22 2.19
CA PRO A 211 -3.89 -15.47 1.38
C PRO A 211 -4.75 -16.38 0.47
N ALA A 212 -4.19 -17.46 -0.09
CA ALA A 212 -4.99 -18.42 -0.85
C ALA A 212 -6.11 -19.05 -0.01
N GLN A 213 -5.79 -19.49 1.22
CA GLN A 213 -6.78 -20.01 2.18
C GLN A 213 -7.80 -18.93 2.55
N ARG A 214 -7.35 -17.70 2.81
CA ARG A 214 -8.23 -16.61 3.21
C ARG A 214 -9.28 -16.27 2.15
N LEU A 215 -8.88 -16.30 0.88
CA LEU A 215 -9.72 -15.95 -0.26
C LEU A 215 -10.47 -17.14 -0.87
N GLY A 216 -10.33 -18.35 -0.30
CA GLY A 216 -10.98 -19.55 -0.81
C GLY A 216 -10.41 -20.07 -2.14
N ILE A 217 -9.15 -19.76 -2.44
CA ILE A 217 -8.46 -20.19 -3.67
C ILE A 217 -7.86 -21.58 -3.41
N GLN A 218 -8.52 -22.62 -3.93
CA GLN A 218 -8.24 -24.01 -3.56
C GLN A 218 -7.09 -24.67 -4.34
N ASP A 219 -6.77 -24.17 -5.53
CA ASP A 219 -5.81 -24.77 -6.47
C ASP A 219 -4.48 -24.01 -6.56
N ARG A 220 -4.21 -23.08 -5.63
CA ARG A 220 -3.02 -22.20 -5.61
C ARG A 220 -2.47 -22.01 -4.19
N GLY A 221 -1.28 -21.39 -4.11
CA GLY A 221 -0.65 -20.99 -2.85
C GLY A 221 0.16 -22.10 -2.16
N LEU A 222 0.19 -23.31 -2.70
CA LEU A 222 1.04 -24.41 -2.24
C LEU A 222 1.69 -25.08 -3.46
N LEU A 223 2.89 -25.63 -3.27
CA LEU A 223 3.55 -26.48 -4.27
C LEU A 223 3.18 -27.94 -4.02
N ARG A 224 2.22 -28.45 -4.79
CA ARG A 224 1.71 -29.83 -4.72
C ARG A 224 1.21 -30.28 -6.09
N ASP A 225 1.27 -31.59 -6.34
CA ASP A 225 0.72 -32.18 -7.56
C ASP A 225 -0.76 -31.82 -7.73
N GLY A 226 -1.13 -31.46 -8.96
CA GLY A 226 -2.49 -31.07 -9.34
C GLY A 226 -2.86 -29.60 -9.03
N MET A 227 -1.96 -28.82 -8.42
CA MET A 227 -2.14 -27.37 -8.26
C MET A 227 -1.61 -26.60 -9.47
N MET A 228 -2.08 -25.35 -9.62
CA MET A 228 -1.60 -24.46 -10.67
C MET A 228 -0.12 -24.13 -10.44
N ALA A 229 0.65 -24.12 -11.52
CA ALA A 229 2.07 -23.80 -11.50
C ALA A 229 2.31 -22.29 -11.41
N ASP A 230 1.94 -21.71 -10.26
CA ASP A 230 2.32 -20.37 -9.85
C ASP A 230 3.56 -20.44 -8.95
N ILE A 231 4.73 -20.12 -9.51
CA ILE A 231 6.01 -20.40 -8.87
C ILE A 231 6.90 -19.18 -8.99
N THR A 232 7.50 -18.78 -7.87
CA THR A 232 8.55 -17.75 -7.82
C THR A 232 9.86 -18.40 -7.41
N VAL A 233 10.88 -18.30 -8.25
CA VAL A 233 12.25 -18.70 -7.91
C VAL A 233 12.95 -17.51 -7.27
N ILE A 234 13.48 -17.72 -6.06
CA ILE A 234 14.10 -16.67 -5.25
C ILE A 234 15.53 -17.10 -4.95
N GLN A 235 16.48 -16.18 -5.05
CA GLN A 235 17.85 -16.32 -4.56
C GLN A 235 17.91 -15.74 -3.14
N PRO A 236 17.88 -16.57 -2.08
CA PRO A 236 17.70 -16.07 -0.71
C PRO A 236 18.80 -15.11 -0.25
N ASP A 237 20.03 -15.32 -0.73
CA ASP A 237 21.20 -14.50 -0.36
C ASP A 237 21.27 -13.17 -1.11
N GLU A 238 20.52 -13.02 -2.22
CA GLU A 238 20.58 -11.84 -3.10
C GLU A 238 19.30 -11.00 -3.08
N VAL A 239 18.16 -11.58 -2.68
CA VAL A 239 16.86 -10.92 -2.75
C VAL A 239 16.85 -9.61 -1.95
N LYS A 240 16.40 -8.52 -2.59
CA LYS A 240 16.19 -7.19 -1.98
C LYS A 240 15.38 -6.28 -2.91
N ALA A 241 14.90 -5.17 -2.36
CA ALA A 241 14.24 -4.11 -3.10
C ALA A 241 15.11 -2.85 -3.14
N PRO A 242 15.61 -2.41 -4.32
CA PRO A 242 16.39 -1.18 -4.43
C PRO A 242 15.53 0.09 -4.50
N ALA A 243 14.21 -0.05 -4.63
CA ALA A 243 13.29 1.09 -4.72
C ALA A 243 13.43 2.04 -3.52
N THR A 244 13.65 3.31 -3.81
CA THR A 244 13.78 4.39 -2.82
C THR A 244 12.76 5.49 -3.08
N ARG A 245 12.64 6.48 -2.19
CA ARG A 245 11.76 7.64 -2.42
C ARG A 245 12.09 8.36 -3.73
N THR A 246 13.37 8.55 -4.04
CA THR A 246 13.83 9.33 -5.21
C THR A 246 13.93 8.50 -6.48
N GLN A 247 14.04 7.17 -6.36
CA GLN A 247 14.03 6.23 -7.47
C GLN A 247 13.09 5.05 -7.13
N PRO A 248 11.77 5.26 -7.12
CA PRO A 248 10.82 4.27 -6.61
C PRO A 248 10.48 3.17 -7.61
N LYS A 249 10.64 3.42 -8.92
CA LYS A 249 10.31 2.47 -10.00
C LYS A 249 11.50 1.57 -10.33
N GLN A 250 12.01 0.87 -9.32
CA GLN A 250 13.10 -0.09 -9.50
C GLN A 250 12.63 -1.50 -9.17
N ASN A 251 12.77 -2.41 -10.13
CA ASN A 251 12.42 -3.80 -9.95
C ASN A 251 13.29 -4.45 -8.86
N PRO A 252 12.74 -5.43 -8.12
CA PRO A 252 13.53 -6.17 -7.15
C PRO A 252 14.56 -7.06 -7.83
N VAL A 253 15.61 -7.38 -7.07
CA VAL A 253 16.69 -8.28 -7.49
C VAL A 253 16.61 -9.60 -6.72
N GLY A 254 17.30 -10.64 -7.20
CA GLY A 254 17.26 -11.96 -6.58
C GLY A 254 15.99 -12.77 -6.88
N ILE A 255 15.23 -12.39 -7.90
CA ILE A 255 14.02 -13.09 -8.36
C ILE A 255 14.16 -13.37 -9.86
N PRO A 256 14.93 -14.41 -10.25
CA PRO A 256 15.23 -14.66 -11.66
C PRO A 256 14.03 -15.16 -12.45
N TYR A 257 13.12 -15.94 -11.84
CA TYR A 257 11.98 -16.52 -12.53
C TYR A 257 10.68 -16.35 -11.77
N VAL A 258 9.62 -16.00 -12.50
CA VAL A 258 8.23 -16.03 -12.05
C VAL A 258 7.43 -16.76 -13.11
N ILE A 259 6.66 -17.75 -12.67
CA ILE A 259 5.82 -18.61 -13.50
C ILE A 259 4.39 -18.41 -13.03
N VAL A 260 3.47 -18.20 -13.96
CA VAL A 260 2.03 -18.05 -13.69
C VAL A 260 1.29 -19.02 -14.59
N ASN A 261 0.48 -19.90 -14.02
CA ASN A 261 -0.23 -20.94 -14.76
C ASN A 261 0.69 -21.82 -15.64
N GLY A 262 1.94 -22.03 -15.22
CA GLY A 262 2.92 -22.83 -15.95
C GLY A 262 3.68 -22.10 -17.06
N GLU A 263 3.38 -20.83 -17.32
CA GLU A 263 4.10 -20.00 -18.30
C GLU A 263 5.04 -19.01 -17.60
N ILE A 264 6.27 -18.87 -18.12
CA ILE A 264 7.29 -17.96 -17.58
C ILE A 264 6.90 -16.51 -17.91
N VAL A 265 6.59 -15.72 -16.88
CA VAL A 265 6.26 -14.28 -16.99
C VAL A 265 7.45 -13.38 -16.64
N VAL A 266 8.41 -13.89 -15.88
CA VAL A 266 9.71 -13.25 -15.64
C VAL A 266 10.81 -14.25 -15.94
N ASP A 267 11.75 -13.87 -16.81
CA ASP A 267 12.93 -14.65 -17.21
C ASP A 267 14.19 -13.80 -17.01
N GLY A 268 15.14 -14.30 -16.22
CA GLY A 268 16.36 -13.56 -15.86
C GLY A 268 16.07 -12.20 -15.22
N GLY A 269 14.99 -12.08 -14.44
CA GLY A 269 14.57 -10.82 -13.80
C GLY A 269 13.91 -9.81 -14.75
N LYS A 270 13.58 -10.18 -15.99
CA LYS A 270 12.87 -9.33 -16.95
C LYS A 270 11.50 -9.90 -17.27
N HIS A 271 10.49 -9.04 -17.29
CA HIS A 271 9.13 -9.45 -17.68
C HIS A 271 9.12 -9.87 -19.16
N THR A 272 8.55 -11.02 -19.47
CA THR A 272 8.55 -11.61 -20.84
C THR A 272 7.48 -11.00 -21.73
N GLY A 273 6.47 -10.35 -21.14
CA GLY A 273 5.29 -9.85 -21.84
C GLY A 273 4.14 -10.85 -21.90
N ALA A 274 4.36 -12.09 -21.45
CA ALA A 274 3.32 -13.09 -21.29
C ALA A 274 2.28 -12.64 -20.24
N LEU A 275 0.99 -12.84 -20.54
CA LEU A 275 -0.13 -12.50 -19.67
C LEU A 275 -1.03 -13.72 -19.41
N PRO A 276 -0.50 -14.84 -18.89
CA PRO A 276 -1.26 -16.09 -18.69
C PRO A 276 -2.25 -16.02 -17.52
N GLY A 277 -2.36 -14.86 -16.85
CA GLY A 277 -3.25 -14.66 -15.72
C GLY A 277 -4.71 -14.87 -16.09
N VAL A 278 -5.48 -15.43 -15.15
CA VAL A 278 -6.92 -15.67 -15.33
C VAL A 278 -7.71 -15.08 -14.17
N ALA A 279 -8.93 -14.65 -14.44
CA ALA A 279 -9.84 -14.20 -13.39
C ALA A 279 -10.18 -15.40 -12.47
N LEU A 280 -9.89 -15.26 -11.18
CA LEU A 280 -10.26 -16.26 -10.17
C LEU A 280 -11.72 -16.05 -9.78
N ARG A 281 -12.51 -17.12 -9.86
CA ARG A 281 -13.92 -17.12 -9.48
C ARG A 281 -14.10 -18.02 -8.27
N HIS A 282 -14.85 -17.54 -7.29
CA HIS A 282 -15.27 -18.38 -6.18
C HIS A 282 -16.15 -19.51 -6.74
N ARG A 283 -15.64 -20.74 -6.74
CA ARG A 283 -16.44 -21.90 -7.14
C ARG A 283 -17.35 -22.23 -5.96
N VAL A 284 -18.63 -21.88 -6.09
CA VAL A 284 -19.65 -22.39 -5.18
C VAL A 284 -19.65 -23.91 -5.37
N ARG A 285 -19.27 -24.65 -4.33
CA ARG A 285 -19.57 -26.07 -4.23
C ARG A 285 -20.90 -26.22 -3.52
#